data_AF-A0A924S2Y1-F1
#
_entry.id   AF-A0A924S2Y1-F1
#
_cell.length_a   1.000
_cell.length_b   1.000
_cell.length_c   1.000
_cell.angle_alpha   90.00
_cell.angle_beta   90.00
_cell.angle_gamma   90.00
#
_symmetry.space_group_name_H-M   'P 1'
#
loop_
_entity.id
_entity.type
_entity.pdbx_description
1 polymer ?
#
loop_
_entity_poly.entity_id
_entity_poly.type
_entity_poly.pdbx_seq_one_letter_code
_entity_poly.pdbx_strand_id
1 'polypeptide(L)'
;MKAESDFVALKLCVLTVSDSRTSENDSSGDYLAQALAGAGHALADRALLPDDRYLLRACVSKWIADEGVDGILVTGGTGFTGRDSTPEA
;
A
#
# COMPACT_ATOMS: atom_id res chain seq x y z
N MET A 1 24.32 19.40 -18.43
CA MET A 1 23.35 18.34 -18.78
C MET A 1 22.35 18.24 -17.66
N LYS A 2 21.08 18.63 -17.89
CA LYS A 2 19.98 18.16 -17.03
C LYS A 2 19.73 16.71 -17.48
N ALA A 3 19.71 15.77 -16.55
CA ALA A 3 19.19 14.45 -16.85
C ALA A 3 17.68 14.62 -17.08
N GLU A 4 17.25 14.60 -18.34
CA GLU A 4 15.86 14.24 -18.65
C GLU A 4 15.78 12.74 -18.40
N SER A 5 15.22 12.35 -17.26
CA SER A 5 14.85 10.96 -17.03
C SER A 5 13.46 10.75 -17.62
N ASP A 6 13.35 9.88 -18.61
CA ASP A 6 12.06 9.40 -19.10
C ASP A 6 11.25 8.82 -17.94
N PHE A 7 9.92 8.98 -18.00
CA PHE A 7 9.03 8.40 -17.02
C PHE A 7 9.10 6.86 -17.08
N VAL A 8 9.35 6.23 -15.95
CA VAL A 8 9.32 4.77 -15.78
C VAL A 8 8.10 4.40 -14.95
N ALA A 9 7.15 3.69 -15.56
CA ALA A 9 5.99 3.17 -14.85
C ALA A 9 6.43 2.13 -13.82
N LEU A 10 5.82 2.18 -12.64
CA LEU A 10 6.09 1.26 -11.52
C LEU A 10 4.86 0.40 -11.28
N LYS A 11 5.06 -0.81 -10.79
CA LYS A 11 4.02 -1.73 -10.32
C LYS A 11 3.92 -1.63 -8.80
N LEU A 12 2.87 -0.97 -8.32
CA LEU A 12 2.69 -0.62 -6.91
C LEU A 12 1.57 -1.43 -6.28
N CYS A 13 1.77 -1.83 -5.03
CA CYS A 13 0.72 -2.41 -4.18
C CYS A 13 0.13 -1.37 -3.23
N VAL A 14 -1.13 -1.52 -2.87
CA VAL A 14 -1.82 -0.66 -1.88
C VAL A 14 -2.33 -1.51 -0.72
N LEU A 15 -1.94 -1.16 0.50
CA LEU A 15 -2.42 -1.76 1.74
C LEU A 15 -3.16 -0.73 2.59
N THR A 16 -4.44 -1.01 2.85
CA THR A 16 -5.23 -0.29 3.84
C THR A 16 -5.24 -1.09 5.14
N VAL A 17 -4.84 -0.45 6.24
CA VAL A 17 -4.89 -1.01 7.60
C VAL A 17 -6.07 -0.39 8.34
N SER A 18 -7.10 -1.18 8.61
CA SER A 18 -8.26 -0.72 9.38
C SER A 18 -9.13 -1.87 9.90
N ASP A 19 -9.58 -1.72 11.14
CA ASP A 19 -10.54 -2.65 11.76
C ASP A 19 -12.01 -2.39 11.40
N SER A 20 -12.29 -1.24 10.76
CA SER A 20 -13.68 -0.80 10.51
C SER A 20 -13.99 -0.59 9.03
N ARG A 21 -12.96 -0.55 8.18
CA ARG A 21 -13.15 -0.35 6.74
C ARG A 21 -13.49 -1.67 6.05
N THR A 22 -14.21 -1.53 4.95
CA THR A 22 -14.54 -2.58 4.00
C THR A 22 -14.18 -2.07 2.61
N SER A 23 -14.27 -2.93 1.60
CA SER A 23 -14.07 -2.54 0.20
C SER A 23 -15.01 -1.41 -0.25
N GLU A 24 -16.17 -1.24 0.40
CA GLU A 24 -17.18 -0.24 0.03
C GLU A 24 -16.87 1.16 0.58
N ASN A 25 -16.05 1.26 1.63
CA ASN A 25 -15.80 2.52 2.33
C ASN A 25 -14.32 2.83 2.54
N ASP A 26 -13.42 2.09 1.89
CA ASP A 26 -11.98 2.33 1.86
C ASP A 26 -11.59 3.47 0.91
N SER A 27 -12.00 4.68 1.27
CA SER A 27 -11.78 5.88 0.47
C SER A 27 -10.29 6.22 0.27
N SER A 28 -9.44 5.92 1.25
CA SER A 28 -7.99 6.14 1.14
C SER A 28 -7.34 5.14 0.20
N GLY A 29 -7.68 3.85 0.28
CA GLY A 29 -7.20 2.86 -0.67
C GLY A 29 -7.69 3.14 -2.10
N ASP A 30 -8.95 3.58 -2.25
CA ASP A 30 -9.50 3.98 -3.55
C ASP A 30 -8.75 5.18 -4.13
N TYR A 31 -8.49 6.20 -3.31
CA TYR A 31 -7.72 7.36 -3.71
C TYR A 31 -6.32 6.98 -4.17
N LEU A 32 -5.59 6.16 -3.41
CA LEU A 32 -4.22 5.75 -3.77
C LEU A 32 -4.20 4.95 -5.08
N ALA A 33 -5.12 4.00 -5.24
CA ALA A 33 -5.25 3.21 -6.47
C ALA A 33 -5.55 4.09 -7.70
N GLN A 34 -6.41 5.10 -7.55
CA GLN A 34 -6.71 6.05 -8.63
C GLN A 34 -5.55 7.00 -8.90
N ALA A 35 -4.89 7.52 -7.86
CA ALA A 35 -3.80 8.46 -7.97
C ALA A 35 -2.58 7.84 -8.65
N LEU A 36 -2.20 6.61 -8.28
CA LEU A 36 -1.08 5.91 -8.91
C LEU A 36 -1.38 5.60 -10.38
N ALA A 37 -2.61 5.20 -10.70
CA ALA A 37 -3.01 4.93 -12.09
C ALA A 37 -3.02 6.23 -12.92
N GLY A 38 -3.53 7.32 -12.35
CA GLY A 38 -3.53 8.65 -12.98
C GLY A 38 -2.13 9.22 -13.19
N ALA A 39 -1.15 8.81 -12.38
CA ALA A 39 0.26 9.15 -12.55
C ALA A 39 1.01 8.25 -13.56
N GLY A 40 0.35 7.25 -14.14
CA GLY A 40 0.95 6.34 -15.13
C GLY A 40 1.61 5.08 -14.55
N HIS A 41 1.44 4.81 -13.25
CA HIS A 41 1.87 3.57 -12.62
C HIS A 41 0.78 2.48 -12.75
N ALA A 42 1.13 1.23 -12.46
CA ALA A 42 0.23 0.09 -12.47
C ALA A 42 -0.07 -0.38 -11.03
N LEU A 43 -1.33 -0.70 -10.74
CA LEU A 43 -1.71 -1.37 -9.49
C LEU A 43 -1.43 -2.86 -9.63
N ALA A 44 -0.44 -3.37 -8.90
CA ALA A 44 -0.04 -4.78 -8.92
C ALA A 44 -0.94 -5.65 -8.03
N ASP A 45 -1.25 -5.17 -6.82
CA ASP A 45 -2.12 -5.84 -5.87
C ASP A 45 -2.74 -4.81 -4.89
N ARG A 46 -3.86 -5.16 -4.27
CA ARG A 46 -4.50 -4.35 -3.23
C ARG A 46 -5.04 -5.22 -2.11
N ALA A 47 -4.76 -4.81 -0.87
CA ALA A 47 -5.26 -5.49 0.32
C ALA A 47 -5.88 -4.50 1.32
N LEU A 48 -6.86 -5.01 2.07
CA LEU A 48 -7.42 -4.35 3.24
C LEU A 48 -7.35 -5.35 4.40
N LEU A 49 -6.61 -5.00 5.44
CA LEU A 49 -6.39 -5.86 6.60
C LEU A 49 -6.73 -5.13 7.90
N PRO A 50 -7.17 -5.86 8.94
CA PRO A 50 -7.26 -5.29 10.28
C PRO A 50 -5.87 -4.88 10.79
N ASP A 51 -5.84 -4.11 11.89
CA ASP A 51 -4.59 -3.70 12.54
C ASP A 51 -3.98 -4.86 13.33
N ASP A 52 -3.47 -5.85 12.59
CA ASP A 52 -2.82 -7.04 13.10
C ASP A 52 -1.41 -7.16 12.51
N ARG A 53 -0.41 -6.93 13.37
CA ARG A 53 1.01 -6.99 13.04
C ARG A 53 1.41 -8.20 12.19
N TYR A 54 0.88 -9.39 12.48
CA TYR A 54 1.31 -10.61 11.80
C TYR A 54 0.69 -10.72 10.41
N LEU A 55 -0.57 -10.29 10.26
CA LEU A 55 -1.21 -10.20 8.95
C LEU A 55 -0.53 -9.15 8.06
N LEU A 56 -0.19 -7.98 8.64
CA LEU A 56 0.56 -6.94 7.93
C LEU A 56 1.92 -7.46 7.46
N ARG A 57 2.69 -8.09 8.35
CA ARG A 57 3.99 -8.70 8.02
C ARG A 57 3.88 -9.75 6.93
N ALA A 58 2.90 -10.64 7.00
CA ALA A 58 2.70 -11.68 6.00
C ALA A 58 2.41 -11.08 4.62
N CYS A 59 1.51 -10.09 4.56
CA CYS A 59 1.13 -9.40 3.33
C CYS A 59 2.32 -8.64 2.71
N VAL A 60 2.99 -7.80 3.50
CA VAL A 60 4.13 -7.01 3.04
C VAL A 60 5.30 -7.90 2.64
N SER A 61 5.59 -8.97 3.39
CA SER A 61 6.67 -9.91 3.04
C SER A 61 6.40 -10.65 1.73
N LYS A 62 5.13 -11.01 1.46
CA LYS A 62 4.72 -11.60 0.18
C LYS A 62 5.05 -10.64 -0.97
N TRP A 63 4.69 -9.37 -0.84
CA TRP A 63 4.97 -8.37 -1.89
C TRP A 63 6.45 -8.03 -2.02
N ILE A 64 7.21 -8.00 -0.93
CA ILE A 64 8.67 -7.82 -0.98
C ILE A 64 9.36 -8.95 -1.76
N ALA A 65 8.85 -10.17 -1.65
CA ALA A 65 9.41 -11.32 -2.36
C ALA A 65 8.97 -11.42 -3.84
N ASP A 66 8.05 -10.59 -4.29
CA ASP A 66 7.52 -10.61 -5.65
C ASP A 66 8.36 -9.69 -6.57
N GLU A 67 9.08 -10.28 -7.52
CA GLU A 67 9.86 -9.54 -8.53
C GLU A 67 9.01 -8.62 -9.42
N GLY A 68 7.69 -8.80 -9.43
CA GLY A 68 6.73 -7.97 -10.12
C GLY A 68 6.27 -6.73 -9.34
N VAL A 69 6.73 -6.52 -8.11
CA VAL A 69 6.35 -5.37 -7.26
C VAL A 69 7.53 -4.42 -7.08
N ASP A 70 7.34 -3.17 -7.49
CA ASP A 70 8.35 -2.12 -7.38
C ASP A 70 8.21 -1.30 -6.09
N GLY A 71 7.03 -1.30 -5.46
CA GLY A 71 6.77 -0.52 -4.25
C GLY A 71 5.43 -0.82 -3.60
N ILE A 72 5.33 -0.47 -2.32
CA ILE A 72 4.15 -0.71 -1.49
C ILE A 72 3.74 0.62 -0.84
N LEU A 73 2.47 0.98 -0.98
CA LEU A 73 1.85 2.13 -0.33
C LEU A 73 0.97 1.63 0.81
N VAL A 74 1.20 2.11 2.03
CA VAL A 74 0.43 1.71 3.22
C VAL A 74 -0.30 2.93 3.79
N THR A 75 -1.57 2.74 4.17
CA THR A 75 -2.38 3.77 4.83
C THR A 75 -3.15 3.18 6.02
N GLY A 76 -3.12 3.87 7.17
CA GLY A 76 -3.75 3.43 8.42
C GLY A 76 -2.82 2.73 9.41
N GLY A 77 -3.27 2.61 10.67
CA GLY A 77 -2.55 1.93 11.76
C GLY A 77 -1.25 2.60 12.24
N THR A 78 -1.11 3.92 12.02
CA THR A 78 0.10 4.71 12.37
C THR A 78 -0.08 5.63 13.58
N GLY A 79 -1.18 5.49 14.33
CA GLY A 79 -1.42 6.29 15.53
C GLY A 79 -0.49 5.95 16.69
N PHE A 80 -0.68 6.65 17.81
CA PHE A 80 0.11 6.46 19.04
C PHE A 80 -0.56 5.53 20.06
N THR A 81 -1.63 4.82 19.68
CA THR A 81 -2.33 3.93 20.60
C THR A 81 -1.72 2.54 20.59
N GLY A 82 -1.92 1.75 21.65
CA GLY A 82 -1.38 0.38 21.71
C GLY A 82 -1.96 -0.60 20.67
N ARG A 83 -2.90 -0.14 19.85
CA ARG A 83 -3.52 -0.91 18.77
C ARG A 83 -2.90 -0.62 17.40
N ASP A 84 -2.27 0.55 17.24
CA ASP A 84 -1.59 0.95 16.01
C ASP A 84 -0.30 0.15 15.88
N SER A 85 -0.20 -0.68 14.83
CA SER A 85 0.94 -1.60 14.67
C SER A 85 1.71 -1.46 13.38
N THR A 86 1.31 -0.55 12.48
CA THR A 86 1.93 -0.39 11.15
C THR A 86 3.43 -0.04 11.22
N PRO A 87 3.92 0.86 12.10
CA PRO A 87 5.36 1.15 12.18
C PRO A 87 6.21 0.00 12.75
N GLU A 88 5.64 -0.83 13.62
CA GLU A 88 6.32 -1.97 14.27
C GLU A 88 6.22 -3.28 13.48
N ALA A 89 5.29 -3.36 12.52
CA ALA A 89 5.10 -4.50 11.64
C ALA A 89 6.29 -4.63 10.67
#